data_AF-A0A527HXJ4-F1
#
_entry.id   AF-A0A527HXJ4-F1
#
_cell.length_a   1.000
_cell.length_b   1.000
_cell.length_c   1.000
_cell.angle_alpha   90.00
_cell.angle_beta   90.00
_cell.angle_gamma   90.00
#
_symmetry.space_group_name_H-M   'P 1'
#
loop_
_entity.id
_entity.type
_entity.pdbx_description
1 polymer ?
#
loop_
_entity_poly.entity_id
_entity_poly.type
_entity_poly.pdbx_seq_one_letter_code
_entity_poly.pdbx_strand_id
1 'polypeptide(L)' 'MSSAGGQRMRSAFAMPLLTFAMGLSAMVVASPARADFRVCNATQNLVGVGIGYRAKAGWITEGWWHIEGSSCKTLIEG' A
#
# COMPACT_ATOMS: atom_id res chain seq x y z
N MET A 1 55.07 31.11 -19.90
CA MET A 1 54.43 29.97 -20.58
C MET A 1 53.35 29.41 -19.65
N SER A 2 52.18 29.12 -20.21
CA SER A 2 50.86 29.12 -19.58
C SER A 2 50.57 28.04 -18.52
N SER A 3 49.72 28.48 -17.58
CA SER A 3 48.80 27.71 -16.72
C SER A 3 48.31 26.38 -17.30
N ALA A 4 48.45 25.30 -16.55
CA ALA A 4 47.91 23.98 -16.87
C ALA A 4 47.10 23.41 -15.70
N GLY A 5 45.81 23.14 -15.96
CA GLY A 5 45.13 22.00 -15.38
C GLY A 5 44.43 22.22 -14.04
N GLY A 6 43.39 23.07 -14.01
CA GLY A 6 42.35 22.97 -12.98
C GLY A 6 41.65 21.62 -13.08
N GLN A 7 42.10 20.67 -12.25
CA GLN A 7 41.51 19.34 -12.07
C GLN A 7 40.04 19.52 -11.70
N ARG A 8 39.13 19.38 -12.68
CA ARG A 8 37.70 19.23 -12.44
C ARG A 8 37.53 17.95 -11.63
N MET A 9 37.58 18.08 -10.31
CA MET A 9 37.25 17.04 -9.35
C MET A 9 35.76 16.73 -9.55
N ARG A 10 35.45 15.91 -10.57
CA ARG A 10 34.13 15.33 -10.77
C ARG A 10 33.87 14.51 -9.52
N SER A 11 33.05 15.05 -8.63
CA SER A 11 32.72 14.52 -7.31
C SER A 11 32.31 13.05 -7.40
N ALA A 12 33.25 12.13 -7.18
CA ALA A 12 33.00 10.69 -7.11
C ALA A 12 32.16 10.29 -5.88
N PHE A 13 31.98 11.24 -4.94
CA PHE A 13 31.16 11.09 -3.75
C PHE A 13 29.69 11.52 -3.94
N ALA A 14 29.33 12.16 -5.06
CA ALA A 14 27.96 12.60 -5.31
C ALA A 14 27.00 11.43 -5.62
N MET A 15 27.50 10.36 -6.25
CA MET A 15 26.71 9.20 -6.67
C MET A 15 26.14 8.36 -5.51
N PRO A 16 26.92 7.98 -4.47
CA PRO A 16 26.37 7.22 -3.33
C PRO A 16 25.49 8.06 -2.40
N LEU A 17 25.69 9.38 -2.35
CA LEU A 17 24.86 10.27 -1.54
C LEU A 17 23.45 10.43 -2.13
N LEU A 18 23.34 10.47 -3.46
CA LEU A 18 22.07 10.58 -4.17
C LEU A 18 21.20 9.32 -4.02
N THR A 19 21.80 8.13 -4.08
CA THR A 19 21.06 6.87 -3.89
C THR A 19 20.59 6.71 -2.46
N PHE A 20 21.41 7.10 -1.48
CA PHE A 20 21.03 7.10 -0.07
C PHE A 20 19.90 8.08 0.23
N ALA A 21 19.97 9.31 -0.29
CA ALA A 21 18.91 10.30 -0.15
C ALA A 21 17.59 9.84 -0.79
N MET A 22 17.64 9.16 -1.94
CA MET A 22 16.44 8.63 -2.60
C MET A 22 15.81 7.47 -1.81
N GLY A 23 16.63 6.58 -1.23
CA GLY A 23 16.16 5.51 -0.36
C GLY A 23 15.53 6.02 0.94
N LEU A 24 16.12 7.03 1.58
CA LEU A 24 15.53 7.67 2.77
C LEU A 24 14.20 8.36 2.46
N SER A 25 14.10 9.01 1.31
CA SER A 25 12.88 9.72 0.91
C SER A 25 11.68 8.78 0.79
N ALA A 26 11.88 7.55 0.29
CA ALA A 26 10.82 6.54 0.18
C ALA A 26 10.25 6.10 1.55
N MET A 27 11.08 6.09 2.60
CA MET A 27 10.64 5.71 3.95
C MET A 27 9.80 6.81 4.62
N VAL A 28 10.03 8.08 4.26
CA VAL A 28 9.28 9.22 4.81
C VAL A 28 7.88 9.34 4.21
N VAL A 29 7.65 8.81 3.00
CA VAL A 29 6.37 8.90 2.28
C VAL A 29 5.51 7.63 2.38
N ALA A 30 5.87 6.68 3.23
CA ALA A 30 5.10 5.45 3.40
C ALA A 30 3.72 5.75 4.02
N SER A 31 2.64 5.43 3.30
CA SER A 31 1.28 5.49 3.82
C SER A 31 0.88 4.14 4.45
N PRO A 32 -0.07 4.13 5.40
CA PRO A 32 -0.62 2.88 5.93
C PRO A 32 -1.21 2.03 4.81
N ALA A 33 -0.80 0.76 4.73
CA ALA A 33 -1.41 -0.20 3.81
C ALA A 33 -2.73 -0.71 4.40
N ARG A 34 -3.85 -0.31 3.79
CA ARG A 34 -5.19 -0.77 4.18
C ARG A 34 -5.48 -2.12 3.55
N ALA A 35 -5.77 -3.13 4.37
CA ALA A 35 -6.09 -4.49 3.92
C ALA A 35 -7.58 -4.82 4.08
N ASP A 36 -8.43 -3.90 3.63
CA ASP A 36 -9.88 -4.01 3.75
C ASP A 36 -10.41 -5.17 2.89
N PHE A 37 -11.23 -6.05 3.47
CA PHE A 37 -11.94 -7.07 2.71
C PHE A 37 -13.28 -6.51 2.21
N ARG A 38 -13.37 -6.28 0.90
CA ARG A 38 -14.53 -5.66 0.25
C ARG A 38 -15.28 -6.64 -0.64
N VAL A 39 -16.59 -6.65 -0.54
CA VAL A 39 -17.47 -7.44 -1.40
C VAL A 39 -18.38 -6.50 -2.18
N CYS A 40 -18.47 -6.73 -3.49
CA CYS A 40 -19.31 -5.97 -4.41
C CYS A 40 -20.43 -6.84 -4.95
N ASN A 41 -21.67 -6.37 -4.81
CA ASN A 41 -22.84 -6.99 -5.40
C ASN A 41 -23.10 -6.39 -6.79
N ALA A 42 -22.77 -7.13 -7.83
CA ALA A 42 -23.00 -6.73 -9.22
C ALA A 42 -24.43 -7.02 -9.72
N THR A 43 -25.30 -7.57 -8.87
CA THR A 43 -26.71 -7.85 -9.20
C THR A 43 -27.60 -6.68 -8.81
N GLN A 44 -28.85 -6.70 -9.26
CA GLN A 44 -29.84 -5.68 -8.90
C GLN A 44 -30.55 -5.98 -7.56
N ASN A 45 -30.48 -7.21 -7.07
CA ASN A 45 -31.17 -7.63 -5.85
C ASN A 45 -30.24 -7.59 -4.65
N LEU A 46 -30.83 -7.52 -3.44
CA LEU A 46 -30.10 -7.64 -2.20
C LEU A 46 -29.45 -9.04 -2.08
N VAL A 47 -28.18 -9.06 -1.67
CA VAL A 47 -27.42 -10.29 -1.42
C VAL A 47 -26.98 -10.33 0.05
N GLY A 48 -27.24 -11.47 0.71
CA GLY A 48 -26.69 -11.80 2.02
C GLY A 48 -25.31 -12.45 1.88
N VAL A 49 -24.37 -12.05 2.74
CA VAL A 49 -22.98 -12.55 2.71
C VAL A 49 -22.61 -13.14 4.06
N GLY A 50 -21.99 -14.33 4.04
CA GLY A 50 -21.29 -14.91 5.18
C GLY A 50 -19.83 -15.24 4.87
N ILE A 51 -18.97 -15.06 5.87
CA ILE A 51 -17.51 -15.17 5.78
C ILE A 51 -17.00 -16.02 6.95
N GLY A 52 -16.18 -17.02 6.62
CA GLY A 52 -15.32 -17.70 7.58
C GLY A 52 -13.88 -17.20 7.42
N TYR A 53 -13.25 -16.73 8.50
CA TYR A 53 -11.87 -16.24 8.47
C TYR A 53 -11.10 -16.54 9.75
N ARG A 54 -9.77 -16.45 9.67
CA ARG A 54 -8.89 -16.71 10.81
C ARG A 54 -8.64 -15.41 11.57
N ALA A 55 -9.14 -15.35 12.80
CA ALA A 55 -8.85 -14.31 13.77
C ALA A 55 -7.72 -14.74 14.73
N LYS A 56 -7.33 -13.83 15.63
CA LYS A 56 -6.31 -14.11 16.67
C LYS A 56 -6.68 -15.31 17.55
N ALA A 57 -7.97 -15.48 17.84
CA ALA A 57 -8.49 -16.56 18.69
C ALA A 57 -8.74 -17.88 17.95
N GLY A 58 -8.56 -17.92 16.62
CA GLY A 58 -8.86 -19.10 15.80
C GLY A 58 -9.78 -18.78 14.62
N TRP A 59 -10.41 -19.81 14.05
CA TRP A 59 -11.40 -19.64 12.99
C TRP A 59 -12.71 -19.12 13.54
N ILE A 60 -13.25 -18.09 12.90
CA ILE A 60 -14.57 -17.53 13.21
C ILE A 60 -15.40 -17.46 11.93
N THR A 61 -16.72 -17.42 12.07
CA THR A 61 -17.66 -17.33 10.95
C THR A 61 -18.76 -16.33 11.28
N GLU A 62 -19.02 -15.41 10.36
CA GLU A 62 -20.01 -14.34 10.49
C GLU A 62 -20.91 -14.34 9.25
N GLY A 63 -22.16 -13.86 9.37
CA GLY A 63 -23.16 -13.99 8.30
C GLY A 63 -24.23 -12.92 8.25
N TRP A 64 -23.95 -11.73 8.80
CA TRP A 64 -24.99 -10.74 9.11
C TRP A 64 -25.03 -9.56 8.13
N TRP A 65 -24.30 -9.63 7.02
CA TRP A 65 -24.21 -8.51 6.08
C TRP A 65 -25.18 -8.62 4.93
N HIS A 66 -25.83 -7.49 4.66
CA HIS A 66 -26.63 -7.27 3.46
C HIS A 66 -25.96 -6.24 2.56
N ILE A 67 -25.70 -6.63 1.32
CA ILE A 67 -25.14 -5.77 0.28
C ILE A 67 -26.22 -5.46 -0.74
N GLU A 68 -26.57 -4.18 -0.85
CA GLU A 68 -27.57 -3.71 -1.79
C GLU A 68 -27.10 -3.90 -3.24
N GLY A 69 -28.04 -3.93 -4.17
CA GLY A 69 -27.73 -4.08 -5.58
C GLY A 69 -26.79 -2.99 -6.09
N SER A 70 -25.89 -3.36 -7.00
CA SER A 70 -24.90 -2.45 -7.61
C SER A 70 -24.03 -1.68 -6.62
N SER A 71 -23.82 -2.21 -5.40
CA SER A 71 -23.06 -1.56 -4.33
C SER A 71 -21.92 -2.44 -3.81
N CYS A 72 -20.95 -1.82 -3.13
CA CYS A 72 -19.87 -2.54 -2.46
C CYS A 72 -19.84 -2.18 -0.98
N LYS A 73 -19.55 -3.16 -0.12
CA LYS A 73 -19.34 -2.95 1.33
C LYS A 73 -18.01 -3.53 1.77
N THR A 74 -17.33 -2.81 2.68
CA THR A 74 -16.21 -3.36 3.44
C THR A 74 -16.77 -4.20 4.57
N LEU A 75 -16.38 -5.47 4.63
CA LEU A 75 -16.87 -6.41 5.63
C LEU A 75 -15.85 -6.60 6.75
N ILE A 76 -14.56 -6.42 6.46
CA ILE A 76 -13.47 -6.42 7.44
C ILE A 76 -12.58 -5.23 7.16
N GLU A 77 -12.37 -4.39 8.17
CA GLU A 77 -11.46 -3.24 8.12
C GLU A 77 -10.02 -3.69 8.42
N GLY A 78 -9.06 -3.15 7.67
CA GLY A 78 -7.63 -3.44 7.79
C GLY A 78 -6.74 -2.24 8.07
#